data_AF-A0A7S2AUN1-F1
#
_entry.id   AF-A0A7S2AUN1-F1
#
_cell.length_a   1.000
_cell.length_b   1.000
_cell.length_c   1.000
_cell.angle_alpha   90.00
_cell.angle_beta   90.00
_cell.angle_gamma   90.00
#
_symmetry.space_group_name_H-M   'P 1'
#
loop_
_entity.id
_entity.type
_entity.pdbx_description
1 polymer ?
#
loop_
_entity_poly.entity_id
_entity_poly.type
_entity_poly.pdbx_seq_one_letter_code
_entity_poly.pdbx_strand_id
1 'polypeptide(L)'
;VFPLKGKVLNVRDANYKQVTGNAEIQNLLKIMGLDLKAEYRDVSKLRYGSIMLMTDQDHDGSHIKGLLINLFHAWWPSLAKIPGFLKEFFTPIVKATKGRNQLSFYTMPEYEAWKEQTDNGKGFKIKYYKGLGTSDAKEAKEYFGSIDSHKMQYRYDGIEDDRAIDLAFNKKRADDRKEWINSYIEGQLVDHSQPDVSYTDFVNKELVLFSKANVVRAIPSV
;
A
#
# COMPACT_ATOMS: atom_id res chain seq x y z
N VAL A 1 10.58 -9.87 10.55
CA VAL A 1 10.14 -8.47 10.33
C VAL A 1 11.37 -7.64 10.03
N PHE A 2 11.34 -6.78 9.01
CA PHE A 2 12.46 -5.89 8.65
C PHE A 2 11.93 -4.46 8.48
N PRO A 3 12.42 -3.47 9.25
CA PRO A 3 11.95 -2.10 9.14
C PRO A 3 12.62 -1.37 7.97
N LEU A 4 11.81 -0.67 7.16
CA LEU A 4 12.30 0.31 6.19
C LEU A 4 12.57 1.63 6.93
N LYS A 5 13.66 2.31 6.59
CA LYS A 5 14.08 3.58 7.19
C LYS A 5 13.51 4.81 6.46
N GLY A 6 12.74 4.62 5.40
CA GLY A 6 12.06 5.72 4.72
C GLY A 6 11.45 5.34 3.38
N LYS A 7 11.33 6.33 2.50
CA LYS A 7 10.84 6.14 1.13
C LYS A 7 11.86 5.33 0.34
N VAL A 8 11.38 4.23 -0.23
CA VAL A 8 12.20 3.35 -1.07
C VAL A 8 12.60 4.09 -2.34
N LEU A 9 13.84 3.89 -2.78
CA LEU A 9 14.34 4.50 -4.00
C LEU A 9 13.50 4.05 -5.20
N ASN A 10 13.03 5.00 -6.03
CA ASN A 10 12.42 4.64 -7.31
C ASN A 10 13.49 4.10 -8.27
N VAL A 11 13.49 2.78 -8.45
CA VAL A 11 14.52 2.08 -9.23
C VAL A 11 14.42 2.30 -10.74
N ARG A 12 13.28 2.75 -11.26
CA ARG A 12 13.11 3.07 -12.69
C ARG A 12 13.86 4.34 -13.09
N ASP A 13 14.06 5.24 -12.13
CA ASP A 13 14.70 6.54 -12.34
C ASP A 13 16.16 6.56 -11.91
N ALA A 14 16.58 5.54 -11.16
CA ALA A 14 17.90 5.42 -10.58
C ALA A 14 18.89 4.70 -11.52
N ASN A 15 20.12 5.20 -11.57
CA ASN A 15 21.20 4.51 -12.25
C ASN A 15 21.74 3.33 -11.40
N TYR A 16 22.51 2.44 -12.04
CA TYR A 16 23.06 1.24 -11.39
C TYR A 16 23.85 1.56 -10.11
N LYS A 17 24.59 2.67 -10.06
CA LYS A 17 25.39 3.07 -8.89
C LYS A 17 24.49 3.49 -7.72
N GLN A 18 23.41 4.23 -7.99
CA GLN A 18 22.44 4.63 -6.97
C GLN A 18 21.72 3.41 -6.37
N VAL A 19 21.36 2.46 -7.23
CA VAL A 19 20.73 1.21 -6.87
C VAL A 19 21.63 0.32 -6.00
N THR A 20 22.86 0.07 -6.46
CA THR A 20 23.82 -0.80 -5.75
C THR A 20 24.33 -0.16 -4.47
N GLY A 21 24.42 1.17 -4.41
CA GLY A 21 24.77 1.91 -3.21
C GLY A 21 23.63 2.06 -2.20
N ASN A 22 22.38 1.71 -2.54
CA ASN A 22 21.25 1.84 -1.63
C ASN A 22 21.22 0.68 -0.62
N ALA A 23 21.55 0.98 0.63
CA ALA A 23 21.63 -0.02 1.70
C ALA A 23 20.31 -0.77 1.95
N GLU A 24 19.15 -0.11 1.80
CA GLU A 24 17.86 -0.78 2.02
C GLU A 24 17.57 -1.83 0.96
N ILE A 25 17.78 -1.48 -0.31
CA ILE A 25 17.67 -2.42 -1.42
C ILE A 25 18.64 -3.58 -1.22
N GLN A 26 19.90 -3.31 -0.85
CA GLN A 26 20.88 -4.37 -0.58
C GLN A 26 20.45 -5.29 0.57
N ASN A 27 19.82 -4.75 1.60
CA ASN A 27 19.28 -5.54 2.69
C ASN A 27 18.11 -6.40 2.23
N LEU A 28 17.17 -5.84 1.45
CA LEU A 28 16.05 -6.60 0.88
C LEU A 28 16.54 -7.76 0.00
N LEU A 29 17.54 -7.51 -0.86
CA LEU A 29 18.18 -8.54 -1.68
C LEU A 29 18.71 -9.69 -0.83
N LYS A 30 19.49 -9.37 0.21
CA LYS A 30 20.12 -10.37 1.09
C LYS A 30 19.10 -11.15 1.92
N ILE A 31 18.11 -10.46 2.49
CA ILE A 31 17.08 -11.04 3.34
C ILE A 31 16.19 -12.00 2.54
N MET A 32 15.79 -11.61 1.34
CA MET A 32 14.95 -12.43 0.47
C MET A 32 15.72 -13.49 -0.31
N GLY A 33 17.04 -13.33 -0.45
CA GLY A 33 17.84 -14.19 -1.35
C GLY A 33 17.58 -13.89 -2.82
N LEU A 34 17.38 -12.62 -3.16
CA LEU A 34 17.12 -12.17 -4.52
C LEU A 34 18.43 -11.99 -5.30
N ASP A 35 18.40 -12.38 -6.56
CA ASP A 35 19.44 -12.17 -7.56
C ASP A 35 18.88 -11.24 -8.64
N LEU A 36 19.57 -10.12 -8.87
CA LEU A 36 19.18 -9.09 -9.84
C LEU A 36 19.07 -9.60 -11.28
N LYS A 37 19.75 -10.71 -11.62
CA LYS A 37 19.76 -11.28 -12.97
C LYS A 37 18.84 -12.50 -13.12
N ALA A 38 18.24 -12.97 -12.02
CA ALA A 38 17.41 -14.16 -12.04
C ALA A 38 15.98 -13.83 -12.44
N GLU A 39 15.43 -14.68 -13.30
CA GLU A 39 13.99 -14.76 -13.52
C GLU A 39 13.43 -15.90 -12.65
N TYR A 40 12.46 -15.56 -11.81
CA TYR A 40 11.85 -16.49 -10.87
C TYR A 40 10.56 -17.05 -11.45
N ARG A 41 10.44 -18.39 -11.52
CA ARG A 41 9.19 -19.08 -11.87
C ARG A 41 8.30 -19.35 -10.66
N ASP A 42 8.94 -19.47 -9.50
CA ASP A 42 8.35 -19.74 -8.20
C ASP A 42 9.25 -19.14 -7.11
N VAL A 43 8.83 -19.29 -5.86
CA VAL A 43 9.51 -18.74 -4.69
C VAL A 43 10.46 -19.74 -4.00
N SER A 44 10.67 -20.93 -4.55
CA SER A 44 11.44 -22.02 -3.91
C SER A 44 12.91 -21.67 -3.68
N LYS A 45 13.48 -20.81 -4.54
CA LYS A 45 14.87 -20.35 -4.44
C LYS A 45 15.03 -19.16 -3.49
N LEU A 46 13.93 -18.57 -3.03
CA LEU A 46 13.95 -17.43 -2.11
C LEU A 46 14.00 -17.94 -0.67
N ARG A 47 14.53 -17.10 0.22
CA ARG A 47 14.53 -17.37 1.67
C ARG A 47 13.14 -17.25 2.29
N TYR A 48 12.24 -16.52 1.64
CA TYR A 48 10.85 -16.30 2.06
C TYR A 48 9.92 -16.44 0.87
N GLY A 49 8.77 -17.09 1.08
CA GLY A 49 7.78 -17.35 0.04
C GLY A 49 6.85 -16.17 -0.29
N SER A 50 6.77 -15.17 0.59
CA SER A 50 5.98 -13.96 0.36
C SER A 50 6.51 -12.79 1.19
N ILE A 51 6.16 -11.58 0.77
CA ILE A 51 6.45 -10.32 1.45
C ILE A 51 5.12 -9.69 1.84
N MET A 52 5.00 -9.34 3.12
CA MET A 52 3.87 -8.60 3.65
C MET A 52 4.29 -7.16 3.94
N LEU A 53 3.67 -6.21 3.24
CA LEU A 53 3.90 -4.79 3.35
C LEU A 53 3.06 -4.25 4.51
N MET A 54 3.73 -3.69 5.53
CA MET A 54 3.08 -3.14 6.71
C MET A 54 3.49 -1.67 6.83
N THR A 55 2.61 -0.78 6.39
CA THR A 55 2.81 0.68 6.43
C THR A 55 1.73 1.32 7.30
N ASP A 56 1.96 2.57 7.69
CA ASP A 56 0.89 3.40 8.22
C ASP A 56 -0.25 3.47 7.19
N GLN A 57 -1.49 3.47 7.67
CA GLN A 57 -2.69 3.58 6.83
C GLN A 57 -2.99 5.06 6.54
N ASP A 58 -1.99 5.70 5.94
CA ASP A 58 -2.05 7.07 5.45
C ASP A 58 -1.55 7.14 4.00
N HIS A 59 -1.63 8.33 3.42
CA HIS A 59 -1.22 8.54 2.03
C HIS A 59 0.27 8.24 1.78
N ASP A 60 1.18 8.59 2.69
CA ASP A 60 2.61 8.32 2.49
C ASP A 60 2.91 6.82 2.61
N GLY A 61 2.16 6.07 3.41
CA GLY A 61 2.15 4.61 3.48
C GLY A 61 1.79 3.98 2.14
N SER A 62 0.70 4.43 1.50
CA SER A 62 0.32 3.97 0.15
C SER A 62 1.43 4.22 -0.88
N HIS A 63 2.14 5.35 -0.78
CA HIS A 63 3.29 5.62 -1.64
C HIS A 63 4.47 4.66 -1.38
N ILE A 64 4.76 4.31 -0.12
CA ILE A 64 5.78 3.31 0.23
C ILE A 64 5.40 1.94 -0.33
N LYS A 65 4.13 1.51 -0.20
CA LYS A 65 3.62 0.27 -0.81
C LYS A 65 3.86 0.28 -2.32
N GLY A 66 3.48 1.37 -2.99
CA GLY A 66 3.66 1.52 -4.44
C GLY A 66 5.12 1.50 -4.87
N LEU A 67 6.04 2.11 -4.13
CA LEU A 67 7.48 2.06 -4.43
C LEU A 67 8.05 0.64 -4.30
N LEU A 68 7.57 -0.15 -3.33
CA LEU A 68 7.96 -1.55 -3.19
C LEU A 68 7.39 -2.41 -4.31
N ILE A 69 6.11 -2.24 -4.67
CA ILE A 69 5.50 -2.89 -5.82
C ILE A 69 6.29 -2.56 -7.09
N ASN A 70 6.63 -1.30 -7.29
CA ASN A 70 7.45 -0.84 -8.41
C ASN A 70 8.85 -1.46 -8.41
N LEU A 71 9.51 -1.59 -7.26
CA LEU A 71 10.80 -2.27 -7.13
C LEU A 71 10.72 -3.71 -7.66
N PHE A 72 9.74 -4.49 -7.17
CA PHE A 72 9.56 -5.88 -7.60
C PHE A 72 9.17 -5.96 -9.07
N HIS A 73 8.22 -5.14 -9.51
CA HIS A 73 7.80 -5.11 -10.91
C HIS A 73 8.93 -4.72 -11.85
N ALA A 74 9.81 -3.78 -11.48
CA ALA A 74 10.86 -3.29 -12.38
C ALA A 74 12.00 -4.31 -12.55
N TRP A 75 12.37 -5.04 -11.50
CA TRP A 75 13.53 -5.95 -11.54
C TRP A 75 13.17 -7.41 -11.64
N TRP A 76 12.05 -7.81 -11.04
CA TRP A 76 11.54 -9.18 -11.09
C TRP A 76 10.04 -9.18 -11.41
N PRO A 77 9.65 -8.77 -12.64
CA PRO A 77 8.25 -8.78 -13.05
C PRO A 77 7.59 -10.14 -12.79
N SER A 78 8.33 -11.24 -12.97
CA SER A 78 7.81 -12.59 -12.72
C SER A 78 7.41 -12.83 -11.26
N LEU A 79 8.13 -12.27 -10.28
CA LEU A 79 7.76 -12.37 -8.86
C LEU A 79 6.49 -11.58 -8.55
N ALA A 80 6.35 -10.36 -9.09
CA ALA A 80 5.16 -9.56 -8.91
C ALA A 80 3.89 -10.24 -9.46
N LYS A 81 4.06 -11.16 -10.44
CA LYS A 81 2.97 -11.92 -11.06
C LYS A 81 2.60 -13.19 -10.29
N ILE A 82 3.41 -13.64 -9.32
CA ILE A 82 3.11 -14.84 -8.52
C ILE A 82 2.00 -14.50 -7.51
N PRO A 83 0.86 -15.22 -7.54
CA PRO A 83 -0.22 -15.01 -6.59
C PRO A 83 0.25 -15.15 -5.14
N GLY A 84 -0.04 -14.13 -4.33
CA GLY A 84 0.32 -14.12 -2.91
C GLY A 84 1.81 -13.91 -2.63
N PHE A 85 2.64 -13.56 -3.62
CA PHE A 85 4.01 -13.15 -3.35
C PHE A 85 4.06 -11.80 -2.63
N LEU A 86 3.36 -10.78 -3.14
CA LEU A 86 3.18 -9.51 -2.43
C LEU A 86 1.82 -9.50 -1.72
N LYS A 87 1.83 -9.09 -0.46
CA LYS A 87 0.67 -8.91 0.39
C LYS A 87 0.79 -7.60 1.11
N GLU A 88 -0.31 -7.06 1.58
CA GLU A 88 -0.31 -5.98 2.55
C GLU A 88 -0.96 -6.42 3.85
N PHE A 89 -0.54 -5.76 4.93
CA PHE A 89 -1.21 -5.79 6.22
C PHE A 89 -1.80 -4.41 6.47
N PHE A 90 -3.09 -4.38 6.76
CA PHE A 90 -3.83 -3.14 7.00
C PHE A 90 -4.49 -3.14 8.37
N THR A 91 -4.66 -1.95 8.93
CA THR A 91 -5.26 -1.73 10.26
C THR A 91 -6.35 -0.67 10.18
N PRO A 92 -7.37 -0.70 11.04
CA PRO A 92 -8.39 0.34 11.06
C PRO A 92 -7.78 1.73 11.30
N ILE A 93 -8.25 2.74 10.55
CA ILE A 93 -7.87 4.15 10.77
C ILE A 93 -8.79 4.84 11.78
N VAL A 94 -10.01 4.34 11.94
CA VAL A 94 -10.98 4.81 12.93
C VAL A 94 -11.65 3.61 13.58
N LYS A 95 -11.82 3.67 14.90
CA LYS A 95 -12.71 2.76 15.63
C LYS A 95 -13.78 3.54 16.39
N ALA A 96 -15.03 3.12 16.22
CA ALA A 96 -16.17 3.64 16.96
C ALA A 96 -16.65 2.58 17.97
N THR A 97 -16.69 2.92 19.26
CA THR A 97 -17.05 1.97 20.33
C THR A 97 -18.26 2.44 21.12
N LYS A 98 -19.28 1.59 21.28
CA LYS A 98 -20.45 1.82 22.14
C LYS A 98 -20.80 0.56 22.92
N GLY A 99 -20.47 0.55 24.22
CA GLY A 99 -20.62 -0.63 25.06
C GLY A 99 -19.71 -1.78 24.57
N ARG A 100 -20.31 -2.90 24.16
CA ARG A 100 -19.60 -4.05 23.57
C ARG A 100 -19.48 -3.99 22.05
N ASN A 101 -20.17 -3.06 21.39
CA ASN A 101 -20.14 -2.93 19.95
C ASN A 101 -18.94 -2.07 19.55
N GLN A 102 -18.06 -2.63 18.73
CA GLN A 102 -16.88 -1.97 18.20
C GLN A 102 -16.90 -2.09 16.68
N LEU A 103 -16.90 -0.94 16.01
CA LEU A 103 -16.85 -0.82 14.57
C LEU A 103 -15.48 -0.31 14.17
N SER A 104 -14.92 -0.90 13.12
CA SER A 104 -13.62 -0.57 12.55
C SER A 104 -13.82 -0.05 11.14
N PHE A 105 -13.20 1.07 10.81
CA PHE A 105 -13.24 1.68 9.48
C PHE A 105 -11.82 1.79 8.95
N TYR A 106 -11.64 1.44 7.67
CA TYR A 106 -10.34 1.40 7.02
C TYR A 106 -10.12 2.60 6.10
N THR A 107 -11.21 3.30 5.75
CA THR A 107 -11.14 4.55 5.00
C THR A 107 -11.96 5.65 5.68
N MET A 108 -11.58 6.91 5.44
CA MET A 108 -12.31 8.07 5.99
C MET A 108 -13.72 8.17 5.40
N PRO A 109 -13.94 7.95 4.08
CA PRO A 109 -15.28 7.95 3.52
C PRO A 109 -16.21 6.88 4.10
N GLU A 110 -15.71 5.67 4.40
CA GLU A 110 -16.51 4.65 5.11
C GLU A 110 -16.98 5.15 6.48
N TYR A 111 -16.07 5.76 7.24
CA TYR A 111 -16.39 6.30 8.56
C TYR A 111 -17.36 7.48 8.48
N GLU A 112 -17.17 8.40 7.55
CA GLU A 112 -18.03 9.58 7.36
C GLU A 112 -19.43 9.18 6.94
N ALA A 113 -19.57 8.28 5.97
CA ALA A 113 -20.87 7.74 5.55
C ALA A 113 -21.61 7.04 6.71
N TRP A 114 -20.89 6.22 7.51
CA TRP A 114 -21.48 5.60 8.70
C TRP A 114 -21.91 6.64 9.74
N LYS A 115 -21.08 7.66 9.96
CA LYS A 115 -21.33 8.71 10.95
C LYS A 115 -22.58 9.53 10.59
N GLU A 116 -22.74 9.90 9.32
CA GLU A 116 -23.93 10.61 8.82
C GLU A 116 -25.21 9.79 9.01
N GLN A 117 -25.14 8.48 8.79
CA GLN A 117 -26.28 7.57 8.94
C GLN A 117 -26.60 7.23 10.41
N THR A 118 -25.72 7.55 11.36
CA THR A 118 -25.81 7.12 12.77
C THR A 118 -25.90 8.30 13.74
N ASP A 119 -26.76 9.30 13.46
CA ASP A 119 -26.93 10.50 14.30
C ASP A 119 -25.57 11.14 14.68
N ASN A 120 -24.71 11.32 13.69
CA ASN A 120 -23.35 11.84 13.85
C ASN A 120 -22.45 11.03 14.81
N GLY A 121 -22.73 9.73 14.99
CA GLY A 121 -22.01 8.85 15.89
C GLY A 121 -22.36 9.06 17.37
N LYS A 122 -23.53 9.63 17.68
CA LYS A 122 -23.91 9.96 19.06
C LYS A 122 -23.86 8.74 20.00
N GLY A 123 -23.12 8.90 21.09
CA GLY A 123 -22.91 7.86 22.10
C GLY A 123 -21.84 6.82 21.74
N PHE A 124 -21.14 6.97 20.61
CA PHE A 124 -19.92 6.22 20.32
C PHE A 124 -18.69 7.00 20.78
N LYS A 125 -17.74 6.29 21.39
CA LYS A 125 -16.38 6.78 21.60
C LYS A 125 -15.57 6.54 20.32
N ILE A 126 -15.10 7.63 19.70
CA ILE A 126 -14.32 7.57 18.47
C ILE A 126 -12.83 7.64 18.80
N LYS A 127 -12.05 6.69 18.28
CA LYS A 127 -10.57 6.68 18.35
C LYS A 127 -10.01 6.71 16.93
N TYR A 128 -9.16 7.69 16.66
CA TYR A 128 -8.44 7.83 15.39
C TYR A 128 -7.03 7.25 15.52
N TYR A 129 -6.58 6.51 14.51
CA TYR A 129 -5.27 5.88 14.44
C TYR A 129 -4.43 6.63 13.41
N LYS A 130 -3.45 7.41 13.88
CA LYS A 130 -2.60 8.24 13.01
C LYS A 130 -1.46 7.46 12.34
N GLY A 131 -1.25 6.22 12.77
CA GLY A 131 -0.18 5.34 12.33
C GLY A 131 -0.16 4.07 13.17
N LEU A 132 0.62 3.08 12.75
CA LEU A 132 0.71 1.76 13.35
C LEU A 132 1.10 1.83 14.84
N GLY A 133 1.94 2.80 15.22
CA GLY A 133 2.33 3.04 16.62
C GLY A 133 1.21 3.56 17.54
N THR A 134 0.03 3.89 17.00
CA THR A 134 -1.13 4.30 17.81
C THR A 134 -1.82 3.10 18.47
N SER A 135 -1.62 1.90 17.92
CA SER A 135 -2.21 0.67 18.46
C SER A 135 -1.39 0.18 19.66
N ASP A 136 -2.07 -0.24 20.71
CA ASP A 136 -1.40 -0.84 21.86
C ASP A 136 -1.05 -2.32 21.63
N ALA A 137 -0.29 -2.92 22.56
CA ALA A 137 0.13 -4.31 22.44
C ALA A 137 -1.05 -5.31 22.48
N LYS A 138 -2.20 -4.94 23.04
CA LYS A 138 -3.40 -5.78 23.06
C LYS A 138 -4.06 -5.76 21.68
N GLU A 139 -4.24 -4.58 21.10
CA GLU A 139 -4.78 -4.41 19.75
C GLU A 139 -3.90 -5.10 18.71
N ALA A 140 -2.57 -4.99 18.83
CA ALA A 140 -1.65 -5.70 17.94
C ALA A 140 -1.87 -7.22 18.01
N LYS A 141 -2.00 -7.80 19.22
CA LYS A 141 -2.30 -9.22 19.39
C LYS A 141 -3.66 -9.60 18.79
N GLU A 142 -4.67 -8.74 18.92
CA GLU A 142 -5.98 -8.95 18.30
C GLU A 142 -5.86 -8.98 16.77
N TYR A 143 -5.16 -8.01 16.17
CA TYR A 143 -4.99 -7.96 14.70
C TYR A 143 -4.19 -9.15 14.16
N PHE A 144 -3.11 -9.54 14.82
CA PHE A 144 -2.34 -10.73 14.42
C PHE A 144 -3.10 -12.04 14.71
N GLY A 145 -3.95 -12.07 15.74
CA GLY A 145 -4.85 -13.19 16.02
C GLY A 145 -5.91 -13.38 14.94
N SER A 146 -6.37 -12.29 14.32
CA SER A 146 -7.25 -12.31 13.15
C SER A 146 -6.53 -11.75 11.90
N ILE A 147 -5.32 -12.23 11.63
CA ILE A 147 -4.49 -11.71 10.52
C ILE A 147 -5.18 -11.84 9.16
N ASP A 148 -6.03 -12.84 8.99
CA ASP A 148 -6.76 -13.08 7.74
C ASP A 148 -7.76 -11.96 7.42
N SER A 149 -8.24 -11.22 8.43
CA SER A 149 -9.11 -10.04 8.24
C SER A 149 -8.34 -8.73 8.13
N HIS A 150 -7.01 -8.78 8.25
CA HIS A 150 -6.11 -7.62 8.22
C HIS A 150 -5.04 -7.79 7.13
N LYS A 151 -5.24 -8.73 6.20
CA LYS A 151 -4.31 -9.00 5.11
C LYS A 151 -5.06 -8.99 3.78
N MET A 152 -4.41 -8.46 2.77
CA MET A 152 -4.87 -8.51 1.39
C MET A 152 -3.71 -8.89 0.49
N GLN A 153 -3.96 -9.62 -0.58
CA GLN A 153 -2.94 -10.04 -1.54
C GLN A 153 -2.99 -9.15 -2.77
N TYR A 154 -1.83 -8.83 -3.34
CA TYR A 154 -1.82 -8.21 -4.67
C TYR A 154 -1.97 -9.28 -5.74
N ARG A 155 -2.88 -9.05 -6.68
CA ARG A 155 -3.16 -9.91 -7.82
C ARG A 155 -2.69 -9.26 -9.11
N TYR A 156 -2.12 -10.07 -10.00
CA TYR A 156 -1.81 -9.65 -11.37
C TYR A 156 -2.88 -10.19 -12.32
N ASP A 157 -3.57 -9.28 -13.00
CA ASP A 157 -4.68 -9.55 -13.93
C ASP A 157 -4.31 -9.34 -15.40
N GLY A 158 -3.11 -8.81 -15.68
CA GLY A 158 -2.59 -8.70 -17.04
C GLY A 158 -1.90 -7.37 -17.33
N ILE A 159 -1.87 -7.00 -18.61
CA ILE A 159 -1.08 -5.87 -19.10
C ILE A 159 -1.48 -4.51 -18.51
N GLU A 160 -2.74 -4.36 -18.09
CA GLU A 160 -3.21 -3.11 -17.47
C GLU A 160 -2.51 -2.84 -16.13
N ASP A 161 -2.14 -3.88 -15.38
CA ASP A 161 -1.35 -3.74 -14.16
C ASP A 161 0.06 -3.23 -14.46
N ASP A 162 0.69 -3.77 -15.51
CA ASP A 162 2.01 -3.29 -15.93
C ASP A 162 1.94 -1.81 -16.35
N ARG A 163 0.86 -1.41 -17.05
CA ARG A 163 0.60 -0.03 -17.50
C ARG A 163 0.33 0.92 -16.34
N ALA A 164 -0.44 0.48 -15.33
CA ALA A 164 -0.77 1.27 -14.15
C ALA A 164 0.47 1.53 -13.29
N ILE A 165 1.29 0.50 -13.05
CA ILE A 165 2.56 0.66 -12.31
C ILE A 165 3.52 1.57 -13.08
N ASP A 166 3.63 1.39 -14.40
CA ASP A 166 4.47 2.26 -15.23
C ASP A 166 3.99 3.72 -15.21
N LEU A 167 2.69 3.97 -15.33
CA LEU A 167 2.08 5.32 -15.22
C LEU A 167 2.50 6.01 -13.92
N ALA A 168 2.38 5.29 -12.80
CA ALA A 168 2.63 5.82 -11.48
C ALA A 168 4.12 6.18 -11.25
N PHE A 169 5.06 5.36 -11.75
CA PHE A 169 6.47 5.45 -11.35
C PHE A 169 7.46 5.80 -12.46
N ASN A 170 7.04 5.88 -13.72
CA ASN A 170 7.93 6.28 -14.81
C ASN A 170 8.06 7.80 -14.88
N LYS A 171 9.28 8.34 -14.71
CA LYS A 171 9.53 9.79 -14.77
C LYS A 171 9.08 10.45 -16.07
N LYS A 172 9.01 9.70 -17.18
CA LYS A 172 8.64 10.24 -18.49
C LYS A 172 7.13 10.46 -18.65
N ARG A 173 6.31 9.94 -17.73
CA ARG A 173 4.84 9.97 -17.81
C ARG A 173 4.22 11.05 -16.92
N ALA A 174 4.92 12.18 -16.78
CA ALA A 174 4.47 13.26 -15.92
C ALA A 174 3.15 13.89 -16.39
N ASP A 175 2.96 14.06 -17.70
CA ASP A 175 1.72 14.61 -18.27
C ASP A 175 0.55 13.64 -18.15
N ASP A 176 0.76 12.36 -18.45
CA ASP A 176 -0.24 11.30 -18.22
C ASP A 176 -0.73 11.28 -16.77
N ARG A 177 0.18 11.49 -15.79
CA ARG A 177 -0.20 11.56 -14.38
C ARG A 177 -1.11 12.75 -14.06
N LYS A 178 -1.03 13.87 -14.79
CA LYS A 178 -1.95 14.99 -14.60
C LYS A 178 -3.37 14.58 -14.97
N GLU A 179 -3.52 13.95 -16.13
CA GLU A 179 -4.81 13.43 -16.60
C GLU A 179 -5.37 12.39 -15.64
N TRP A 180 -4.53 11.44 -15.23
CA TRP A 180 -4.88 10.39 -14.26
C TRP A 180 -5.34 10.93 -12.90
N ILE A 181 -4.63 11.92 -12.34
CA ILE A 181 -5.02 12.54 -11.06
C ILE A 181 -6.36 13.28 -11.21
N ASN A 182 -6.58 13.94 -12.34
CA ASN A 182 -7.80 14.70 -12.61
C ASN A 182 -9.00 13.82 -12.96
N SER A 183 -8.78 12.61 -13.47
CA SER A 183 -9.86 11.67 -13.82
C SER A 183 -10.35 10.84 -12.63
N TYR A 184 -9.70 10.95 -11.46
CA TYR A 184 -10.11 10.23 -10.26
C TYR A 184 -11.52 10.65 -9.80
N ILE A 185 -12.39 9.64 -9.65
CA ILE A 185 -13.76 9.81 -9.16
C ILE A 185 -13.77 9.58 -7.65
N GLU A 186 -14.28 10.55 -6.89
CA GLU A 186 -14.37 10.45 -5.43
C GLU A 186 -15.22 9.25 -4.99
N GLY A 187 -14.77 8.58 -3.93
CA GLY A 187 -15.41 7.36 -3.41
C GLY A 187 -14.95 6.04 -4.05
N GLN A 188 -14.14 6.09 -5.12
CA GLN A 188 -13.53 4.86 -5.67
C GLN A 188 -12.31 4.43 -4.86
N LEU A 189 -12.57 3.66 -3.79
CA LEU A 189 -11.55 3.19 -2.84
C LEU A 189 -11.31 1.68 -2.97
N VAL A 190 -10.18 1.22 -2.44
CA VAL A 190 -9.90 -0.21 -2.27
C VAL A 190 -10.86 -0.80 -1.24
N ASP A 191 -11.54 -1.88 -1.61
CA ASP A 191 -12.43 -2.63 -0.73
C ASP A 191 -11.65 -3.61 0.14
N HIS A 192 -11.36 -3.21 1.38
CA HIS A 192 -10.61 -3.99 2.36
C HIS A 192 -11.37 -5.23 2.88
N SER A 193 -12.62 -5.46 2.45
CA SER A 193 -13.33 -6.72 2.72
C SER A 193 -12.95 -7.85 1.75
N GLN A 194 -12.32 -7.52 0.62
CA GLN A 194 -11.87 -8.50 -0.36
C GLN A 194 -10.52 -9.14 0.06
N PRO A 195 -10.27 -10.41 -0.31
CA PRO A 195 -9.01 -11.10 0.01
C PRO A 195 -7.83 -10.62 -0.83
N ASP A 196 -8.09 -9.95 -1.95
CA ASP A 196 -7.09 -9.48 -2.90
C ASP A 196 -7.48 -8.14 -3.55
N VAL A 197 -6.49 -7.50 -4.18
CA VAL A 197 -6.63 -6.29 -4.98
C VAL A 197 -5.71 -6.38 -6.18
N SER A 198 -6.18 -5.96 -7.36
CA SER A 198 -5.31 -5.88 -8.54
C SER A 198 -4.32 -4.72 -8.41
N TYR A 199 -3.17 -4.79 -9.09
CA TYR A 199 -2.26 -3.66 -9.10
C TYR A 199 -2.89 -2.40 -9.70
N THR A 200 -3.73 -2.56 -10.72
CA THR A 200 -4.50 -1.47 -11.33
C THR A 200 -5.42 -0.81 -10.31
N ASP A 201 -6.16 -1.59 -9.52
CA ASP A 201 -7.05 -1.05 -8.49
C ASP A 201 -6.27 -0.38 -7.36
N PHE A 202 -5.17 -0.98 -6.91
CA PHE A 202 -4.29 -0.34 -5.94
C PHE A 202 -3.79 1.03 -6.44
N VAL A 203 -3.31 1.10 -7.69
CA VAL A 203 -2.84 2.36 -8.27
C VAL A 203 -3.99 3.38 -8.34
N ASN A 204 -5.12 2.99 -8.91
CA ASN A 204 -6.21 3.91 -9.25
C ASN A 204 -7.18 4.23 -8.10
N LYS A 205 -7.16 3.46 -7.02
CA LYS A 205 -8.09 3.62 -5.88
C LYS A 205 -7.39 3.94 -4.56
N GLU A 206 -6.08 3.70 -4.45
CA GLU A 206 -5.29 4.01 -3.25
C GLU A 206 -4.12 4.97 -3.53
N LEU A 207 -3.23 4.63 -4.47
CA LEU A 207 -2.04 5.44 -4.75
C LEU A 207 -2.36 6.82 -5.33
N VAL A 208 -3.45 6.94 -6.08
CA VAL A 208 -3.93 8.23 -6.60
C VAL A 208 -4.27 9.21 -5.47
N LEU A 209 -4.73 8.73 -4.31
CA LEU A 209 -5.04 9.57 -3.15
C LEU A 209 -3.79 10.24 -2.60
N PHE A 210 -2.67 9.49 -2.55
CA PHE A 210 -1.38 10.07 -2.24
C PHE A 210 -0.99 11.13 -3.25
N SER A 211 -1.21 10.87 -4.54
CA SER A 211 -0.83 11.81 -5.59
C SER A 211 -1.61 13.13 -5.48
N LYS A 212 -2.93 13.04 -5.23
CA LYS A 212 -3.78 14.21 -4.93
C LYS A 212 -3.31 14.95 -3.68
N ALA A 213 -3.14 14.25 -2.56
CA ALA A 213 -2.68 14.84 -1.30
C ALA A 213 -1.29 15.49 -1.44
N ASN A 214 -0.42 14.90 -2.25
CA ASN A 214 0.91 15.43 -2.51
C ASN A 214 0.87 16.73 -3.31
N VAL A 215 -0.02 16.85 -4.29
CA VAL A 215 -0.26 18.12 -5.02
C VAL A 215 -0.77 19.19 -4.06
N VAL A 216 -1.80 18.88 -3.27
CA VAL A 216 -2.42 19.82 -2.31
C VAL A 216 -1.41 20.37 -1.30
N ARG A 217 -0.49 19.53 -0.79
CA ARG A 217 0.51 19.99 0.20
C ARG A 217 1.74 20.66 -0.41
N ALA A 218 2.02 20.44 -1.70
CA ALA A 218 3.25 20.91 -2.35
C ALA A 218 3.04 22.16 -3.21
N ILE A 219 1.84 22.38 -3.73
CA ILE A 219 1.52 23.52 -4.60
C ILE A 219 0.68 24.53 -3.80
N PRO A 220 1.11 25.80 -3.69
CA PRO A 220 0.36 26.83 -2.96
C PRO A 220 -0.94 27.20 -3.68
N SER A 221 -1.93 27.66 -2.92
CA SER A 221 -3.12 28.32 -3.49
C SER A 221 -2.73 29.71 -4.01
N VAL A 222 -3.31 30.07 -5.15
CA VAL A 222 -3.39 31.45 -5.65
C VAL A 222 -4.26 32.32 -4.76
#